data_AF-A0A1I2HWH8-F1
#
_entry.id   AF-A0A1I2HWH8-F1
#
_cell.length_a   1.000
_cell.length_b   1.000
_cell.length_c   1.000
_cell.angle_alpha   90.00
_cell.angle_beta   90.00
_cell.angle_gamma   90.00
#
_symmetry.space_group_name_H-M   'P 1'
#
loop_
_entity.id
_entity.type
_entity.pdbx_description
1 polymer ?
#
loop_
_entity_poly.entity_id
_entity_poly.type
_entity_poly.pdbx_seq_one_letter_code
_entity_poly.pdbx_strand_id
1 'polypeptide(L)'
;MKLFKKILWISLAVVVLGTAGFFTFAYNVEYSTGFRAGKITKFTRKGYIFKTYEGSVDVGGINSSRGMVSSTWDFSVDGSRKDVIQAIEKAMLDGSHVKLSYEEKFFQFFWRGDTKYFITKVESHDVK
;
A
#
# COMPACT_ATOMS: atom_id res chain seq x y z
N MET A 1 -12.00 -31.71 37.12
CA MET A 1 -12.01 -31.79 35.64
C MET A 1 -12.94 -30.78 34.94
N LYS A 2 -14.18 -30.55 35.40
CA LYS A 2 -15.11 -29.57 34.77
C LYS A 2 -14.65 -28.11 34.84
N LEU A 3 -14.10 -27.68 35.98
CA LEU A 3 -13.53 -26.33 36.18
C LEU A 3 -12.31 -26.06 35.26
N PHE A 4 -11.40 -27.03 35.15
CA PHE A 4 -10.24 -26.93 34.24
C PHE A 4 -10.67 -26.80 32.77
N LYS A 5 -11.64 -27.61 32.33
CA LYS A 5 -12.22 -27.49 30.98
C LYS A 5 -12.88 -26.12 30.75
N LYS A 6 -13.60 -25.58 31.75
CA LYS A 6 -14.23 -24.26 31.66
C LYS A 6 -13.19 -23.14 31.54
N ILE A 7 -12.13 -23.18 32.34
CA ILE A 7 -11.03 -22.21 32.27
C ILE A 7 -10.33 -22.28 30.90
N LEU A 8 -10.08 -23.50 30.39
CA LEU A 8 -9.49 -23.71 29.07
C LEU A 8 -10.36 -23.15 27.93
N TRP A 9 -11.68 -23.33 28.00
CA TRP A 9 -12.59 -22.76 26.99
C TRP A 9 -12.67 -21.24 27.08
N ILE A 10 -12.65 -20.66 28.29
CA ILE A 10 -12.64 -19.22 28.48
C ILE A 10 -11.33 -18.62 27.97
N SER A 11 -10.18 -19.22 28.30
CA SER A 11 -8.89 -18.73 27.81
C SER A 11 -8.80 -18.81 26.29
N LEU A 12 -9.28 -19.90 25.69
CA LEU A 12 -9.36 -20.04 24.24
C LEU A 12 -10.26 -18.96 23.62
N ALA A 13 -11.44 -18.70 24.20
CA ALA A 13 -12.35 -17.67 23.73
C ALA A 13 -11.72 -16.27 23.80
N VAL A 14 -10.99 -15.95 24.89
CA VAL A 14 -10.27 -14.68 25.04
C VAL A 14 -9.17 -14.54 23.98
N VAL A 15 -8.39 -15.59 23.73
CA VAL A 15 -7.34 -15.57 22.70
C VAL A 15 -7.96 -15.38 21.31
N VAL A 16 -9.04 -16.10 20.99
CA VAL A 16 -9.73 -15.96 19.70
C VAL A 16 -10.29 -14.54 19.52
N LEU A 17 -10.99 -14.01 20.53
CA LEU A 17 -11.55 -12.66 20.48
C LEU A 17 -10.46 -11.59 20.41
N GLY A 18 -9.39 -11.73 21.18
CA GLY A 18 -8.24 -10.81 21.13
C GLY A 18 -7.56 -10.82 19.77
N THR A 19 -7.40 -12.00 19.17
CA THR A 19 -6.81 -12.16 17.84
C THR A 19 -7.70 -11.55 16.76
N ALA A 20 -9.01 -11.84 16.80
CA ALA A 20 -9.98 -11.26 15.87
C ALA A 20 -10.04 -9.72 15.99
N GLY A 21 -10.03 -9.19 17.23
CA GLY A 21 -9.98 -7.74 17.48
C GLY A 21 -8.71 -7.10 16.94
N PHE A 22 -7.56 -7.72 17.18
CA PHE A 22 -6.26 -7.26 16.67
C PHE A 22 -6.24 -7.22 15.13
N PHE A 23 -6.65 -8.29 14.46
CA PHE A 23 -6.68 -8.33 12.99
C PHE A 23 -7.68 -7.33 12.42
N THR A 24 -8.83 -7.15 13.06
CA THR A 24 -9.82 -6.14 12.63
C THR A 24 -9.22 -4.74 12.69
N PHE A 25 -8.56 -4.38 13.79
CA PHE A 25 -7.86 -3.10 13.93
C PHE A 25 -6.74 -2.97 12.90
N ALA A 26 -5.86 -3.97 12.81
CA ALA A 26 -4.68 -3.92 11.96
C ALA A 26 -5.01 -3.84 10.45
N TYR A 27 -6.17 -4.35 10.02
CA TYR A 27 -6.58 -4.31 8.63
C TYR A 27 -7.27 -3.02 8.20
N ASN A 28 -8.06 -2.42 9.10
CA ASN A 28 -8.97 -1.31 8.77
C ASN A 28 -8.43 0.06 9.18
N VAL A 29 -7.45 0.14 10.08
CA VAL A 29 -6.95 1.42 10.56
C VAL A 29 -5.89 2.00 9.63
N GLU A 30 -6.20 3.20 9.14
CA GLU A 30 -5.29 4.07 8.42
C GLU A 30 -4.48 4.91 9.41
N TYR A 31 -3.18 4.96 9.20
CA TYR A 31 -2.27 5.80 9.96
C TYR A 31 -2.24 7.22 9.41
N SER A 32 -2.19 7.36 8.08
CA SER A 32 -2.16 8.65 7.41
C SER A 32 -2.78 8.57 6.02
N THR A 33 -3.18 9.71 5.48
CA THR A 33 -3.61 9.86 4.07
C THR A 33 -2.85 11.01 3.44
N GLY A 34 -2.53 10.91 2.16
CA GLY A 34 -1.79 11.97 1.49
C GLY A 34 -1.76 11.81 -0.03
N PHE A 35 -0.93 12.62 -0.68
CA PHE A 35 -0.65 12.47 -2.09
C PHE A 35 0.83 12.74 -2.40
N ARG A 36 1.32 12.16 -3.49
CA ARG A 36 2.62 12.45 -4.08
C ARG A 36 2.45 12.66 -5.57
N ALA A 37 3.19 13.61 -6.13
CA ALA A 37 3.20 13.88 -7.56
C ALA A 37 4.55 13.48 -8.16
N GLY A 38 4.53 12.97 -9.38
CA GLY A 38 5.74 12.52 -10.04
C GLY A 38 5.49 11.68 -11.29
N LYS A 39 6.55 11.07 -11.81
CA LYS A 39 6.47 10.15 -12.96
C LYS A 39 6.65 8.72 -12.49
N ILE A 40 5.71 7.85 -12.85
CA ILE A 40 5.78 6.43 -12.49
C ILE A 40 6.92 5.79 -13.31
N THR A 41 7.90 5.21 -12.63
CA THR A 41 9.08 4.60 -13.26
C THR A 41 8.99 3.08 -13.30
N LYS A 42 8.21 2.48 -12.39
CA LYS A 42 8.05 1.04 -12.28
C LYS A 42 6.65 0.70 -11.84
N PHE A 43 6.10 -0.36 -12.42
CA PHE A 43 4.88 -0.99 -11.95
C PHE A 43 4.94 -2.48 -12.28
N THR A 44 4.85 -3.33 -11.26
CA THR A 44 5.11 -4.77 -11.38
C THR A 44 4.15 -5.55 -10.53
N ARG A 45 3.60 -6.64 -11.09
CA ARG A 45 2.79 -7.59 -10.34
C ARG A 45 3.69 -8.66 -9.73
N LYS A 46 3.80 -8.71 -8.41
CA LYS A 46 4.72 -9.59 -7.66
C LYS A 46 3.96 -10.47 -6.67
N GLY A 47 4.66 -11.45 -6.10
CA GLY A 47 4.13 -12.38 -5.11
C GLY A 47 3.89 -13.79 -5.65
N TYR A 48 4.03 -14.78 -4.75
CA TYR A 48 3.93 -16.21 -5.05
C TYR A 48 2.52 -16.75 -4.80
N ILE A 49 2.03 -16.60 -3.56
CA ILE A 49 0.68 -17.03 -3.14
C ILE A 49 -0.31 -15.87 -3.30
N PHE A 50 0.04 -14.70 -2.75
CA PHE A 50 -0.76 -13.48 -2.85
C PHE A 50 -0.09 -12.54 -3.84
N LYS A 51 -0.77 -12.26 -4.96
CA LYS A 51 -0.24 -11.37 -5.99
C LYS A 51 -0.67 -9.94 -5.72
N THR A 52 0.30 -9.05 -5.60
CA THR A 52 0.10 -7.62 -5.35
C THR A 52 0.72 -6.82 -6.49
N TYR A 53 0.29 -5.58 -6.65
CA TYR A 53 0.86 -4.65 -7.62
C TYR A 53 1.74 -3.65 -6.87
N GLU A 54 3.00 -3.57 -7.29
CA GLU A 54 4.02 -2.77 -6.62
C GLU A 54 4.62 -1.80 -7.63
N GLY A 55 4.63 -0.52 -7.28
CA GLY A 55 5.11 0.54 -8.15
C GLY A 55 6.09 1.47 -7.47
N SER A 56 6.77 2.25 -8.29
CA SER A 56 7.72 3.28 -7.87
C SER A 56 7.46 4.55 -8.66
N VAL A 57 7.44 5.69 -7.98
CA VAL A 57 7.29 7.02 -8.58
C VAL A 57 8.54 7.84 -8.30
N ASP A 58 9.05 8.50 -9.33
CA ASP A 58 10.06 9.54 -9.20
C ASP A 58 9.34 10.86 -8.82
N VAL A 59 9.54 11.33 -7.59
CA VAL A 59 8.93 12.57 -7.08
C VAL A 59 9.79 13.81 -7.35
N GLY A 60 10.83 13.67 -8.18
CA GLY A 60 11.83 14.69 -8.43
C GLY A 60 12.96 14.64 -7.42
N GLY A 61 14.01 15.40 -7.72
CA GLY A 61 15.25 15.42 -6.95
C GLY A 61 15.56 16.78 -6.34
N ILE A 62 16.40 16.77 -5.32
CA ILE A 62 16.99 18.00 -4.77
C ILE A 62 18.28 18.27 -5.54
N ASN A 63 18.42 19.50 -6.05
CA ASN A 63 19.70 19.99 -6.58
C ASN A 63 20.69 20.13 -5.43
N SER A 64 21.60 19.16 -5.32
CA SER A 64 22.72 19.24 -4.38
C SER A 64 23.96 19.76 -5.12
N SER A 65 24.92 20.34 -4.40
CA SER A 65 26.21 20.78 -4.95
C SER A 65 27.06 19.65 -5.55
N ARG A 66 26.61 18.39 -5.47
CA ARG A 66 27.22 17.19 -6.07
C ARG A 66 26.41 16.59 -7.24
N GLY A 67 25.34 17.25 -7.68
CA GLY A 67 24.47 16.80 -8.78
C GLY A 67 23.01 16.59 -8.35
N MET A 68 22.19 16.15 -9.31
CA MET A 68 20.76 15.85 -9.10
C MET A 68 20.58 14.46 -8.49
N VAL A 69 19.95 14.37 -7.31
CA VAL A 69 19.58 13.10 -6.68
C VAL A 69 18.08 12.91 -6.84
N SER A 70 17.64 12.04 -7.74
CA SER A 70 16.23 11.66 -7.88
C SER A 70 15.75 10.92 -6.63
N SER A 71 14.63 11.35 -6.07
CA SER A 71 13.98 10.65 -4.96
C SER A 71 12.87 9.77 -5.53
N THR A 72 13.07 8.45 -5.45
CA THR A 72 12.04 7.48 -5.79
C THR A 72 11.25 7.10 -4.54
N TRP A 73 9.95 6.90 -4.68
CA TRP A 73 9.08 6.41 -3.63
C TRP A 73 8.28 5.20 -4.09
N ASP A 74 8.30 4.16 -3.26
CA ASP A 74 7.61 2.91 -3.53
C ASP A 74 6.21 2.91 -2.92
N PHE A 75 5.28 2.30 -3.65
CA PHE A 75 3.89 2.15 -3.27
C PHE A 75 3.33 0.80 -3.68
N SER A 76 2.25 0.41 -3.02
CA SER A 76 1.49 -0.80 -3.33
C SER A 76 0.10 -0.44 -3.85
N VAL A 77 -0.49 -1.33 -4.64
CA VAL A 77 -1.87 -1.21 -5.13
C VAL A 77 -2.58 -2.52 -4.84
N ASP A 78 -3.76 -2.41 -4.23
CA ASP A 78 -4.63 -3.55 -3.99
C ASP A 78 -5.10 -4.14 -5.33
N GLY A 79 -4.93 -5.45 -5.51
CA GLY A 79 -5.29 -6.14 -6.76
C GLY A 79 -6.78 -6.05 -7.14
N SER A 80 -7.66 -5.72 -6.19
CA SER A 80 -9.08 -5.48 -6.44
C SER A 80 -9.35 -4.10 -7.09
N ARG A 81 -8.42 -3.15 -6.99
CA ARG A 81 -8.53 -1.78 -7.50
C ARG A 81 -8.14 -1.69 -8.99
N LYS A 82 -8.94 -2.35 -9.83
CA LYS A 82 -8.74 -2.41 -11.28
C LYS A 82 -8.70 -1.01 -11.93
N ASP A 83 -9.47 -0.07 -11.38
CA ASP A 83 -9.50 1.34 -11.77
C ASP A 83 -8.12 2.01 -11.62
N VAL A 84 -7.49 1.83 -10.46
CA VAL A 84 -6.17 2.40 -10.14
C VAL A 84 -5.08 1.74 -11.00
N ILE A 85 -5.13 0.41 -11.14
CA ILE A 85 -4.18 -0.37 -11.94
C ILE A 85 -4.19 0.13 -13.40
N GLN A 86 -5.38 0.24 -14.01
CA GLN A 86 -5.52 0.71 -15.39
C GLN A 86 -5.08 2.17 -15.56
N ALA A 87 -5.39 3.03 -14.59
CA ALA A 87 -4.96 4.43 -14.64
C ALA A 87 -3.42 4.56 -14.57
N ILE A 88 -2.77 3.75 -13.74
CA ILE A 88 -1.30 3.69 -13.67
C ILE A 88 -0.70 3.20 -14.98
N GLU A 89 -1.21 2.08 -15.51
CA GLU A 89 -0.71 1.50 -16.77
C GLU A 89 -0.83 2.51 -17.92
N LYS A 90 -1.98 3.19 -18.03
CA LYS A 90 -2.18 4.25 -19.02
C LYS A 90 -1.20 5.41 -18.83
N ALA A 91 -1.06 5.93 -17.62
CA ALA A 91 -0.15 7.03 -17.34
C ALA A 91 1.32 6.69 -17.64
N MET A 92 1.72 5.42 -17.43
CA MET A 92 3.06 4.95 -17.79
C MET A 92 3.27 4.90 -19.31
N LEU A 93 2.27 4.44 -20.07
CA LEU A 93 2.33 4.41 -21.54
C LEU A 93 2.38 5.81 -22.15
N ASP A 94 1.58 6.72 -21.61
CA ASP A 94 1.52 8.11 -22.07
C ASP A 94 2.75 8.94 -21.58
N GLY A 95 3.50 8.41 -20.61
CA GLY A 95 4.65 9.08 -20.00
C GLY A 95 4.30 10.29 -19.14
N SER A 96 3.03 10.42 -18.75
CA SER A 96 2.46 11.57 -18.04
C SER A 96 2.99 11.71 -16.61
N HIS A 97 3.00 12.95 -16.11
CA HIS A 97 3.10 13.20 -14.68
C HIS A 97 1.76 12.93 -14.01
N VAL A 98 1.78 12.28 -12.85
CA VAL A 98 0.57 11.91 -12.11
C VAL A 98 0.63 12.42 -10.69
N LYS A 99 -0.55 12.63 -10.12
CA LYS A 99 -0.77 12.76 -8.68
C LYS A 99 -1.36 11.45 -8.16
N LEU A 100 -0.62 10.79 -7.29
CA LEU A 100 -0.98 9.55 -6.61
C LEU A 100 -1.49 9.87 -5.22
N SER A 101 -2.77 9.64 -4.96
CA SER A 101 -3.34 9.71 -3.60
C SER A 101 -3.20 8.35 -2.94
N TYR A 102 -2.80 8.34 -1.67
CA TYR A 102 -2.52 7.12 -0.93
C TYR A 102 -3.11 7.13 0.48
N GLU A 103 -3.36 5.93 0.98
CA GLU A 103 -3.63 5.64 2.38
C GLU A 103 -2.44 4.84 2.95
N GLU A 104 -1.86 5.33 4.04
CA GLU A 104 -0.85 4.61 4.80
C GLU A 104 -1.53 3.71 5.83
N LYS A 105 -1.30 2.41 5.75
CA LYS A 105 -1.83 1.45 6.73
C LYS A 105 -0.87 1.33 7.91
N PHE A 106 -1.42 1.14 9.12
CA PHE A 106 -0.62 1.07 10.34
C PHE A 106 0.37 -0.11 10.31
N PHE A 107 -0.09 -1.27 9.85
CA PHE A 107 0.69 -2.50 9.72
C PHE A 107 0.95 -2.86 8.26
N GLN A 108 2.14 -3.39 8.01
CA GLN A 108 2.50 -3.98 6.73
C GLN A 108 2.40 -5.49 6.83
N PHE A 109 1.66 -6.10 5.90
CA PHE A 109 1.53 -7.55 5.81
C PHE A 109 2.04 -7.99 4.45
N PHE A 110 2.94 -8.97 4.43
CA PHE A 110 3.60 -9.47 3.21
C PHE A 110 2.63 -10.04 2.16
N TRP A 111 1.40 -10.36 2.55
CA TRP A 111 0.35 -10.85 1.65
C TRP A 111 -0.58 -9.74 1.13
N ARG A 112 -0.44 -8.49 1.60
CA ARG A 112 -1.23 -7.33 1.15
C ARG A 112 -0.44 -6.40 0.23
N GLY A 113 0.86 -6.25 0.48
CA GLY A 113 1.74 -5.44 -0.36
C GLY A 113 3.15 -5.31 0.21
N ASP A 114 4.08 -4.89 -0.64
CA ASP A 114 5.49 -4.65 -0.26
C ASP A 114 5.69 -3.34 0.52
N THR A 115 4.65 -2.50 0.61
CA THR A 115 4.70 -1.22 1.33
C THR A 115 3.47 -1.02 2.23
N LYS A 116 3.54 0.00 3.10
CA LYS A 116 2.38 0.49 3.86
C LYS A 116 1.49 1.45 3.08
N TYR A 117 1.94 1.91 1.91
CA TYR A 117 1.32 2.99 1.18
C TYR A 117 0.50 2.45 0.02
N PHE A 118 -0.82 2.44 0.19
CA PHE A 118 -1.73 1.91 -0.81
C PHE A 118 -2.31 3.04 -1.65
N ILE A 119 -2.10 3.00 -2.96
CA ILE A 119 -2.67 4.01 -3.86
C ILE A 119 -4.17 3.80 -3.99
N THR A 120 -4.90 4.88 -3.78
CA THR A 120 -6.37 4.90 -3.82
C THR A 120 -6.91 5.71 -4.98
N LYS A 121 -6.13 6.63 -5.55
CA LYS A 121 -6.52 7.42 -6.70
C LYS A 121 -5.31 7.87 -7.52
N VAL A 122 -5.48 7.92 -8.84
CA VAL A 122 -4.48 8.40 -9.79
C VAL A 122 -5.12 9.52 -10.60
N GLU A 123 -4.49 10.68 -10.64
CA GLU A 123 -4.92 11.83 -11.43
C GLU A 123 -3.78 12.22 -12.39
N SER A 124 -4.00 12.11 -13.71
CA SER A 124 -3.01 12.53 -14.70
C SER A 124 -2.98 14.05 -14.81
N HIS A 125 -1.77 14.62 -14.77
CA HIS A 125 -1.52 16.02 -15.07
C HIS A 125 -0.84 16.09 -16.45
N ASP A 126 -1.63 16.31 -17.50
CA ASP A 126 -1.07 16.72 -18.79
C ASP A 126 -0.69 18.20 -18.71
N VAL A 127 0.62 18.46 -18.78
CA VAL A 127 1.11 19.80 -19.10
C VAL A 127 0.93 19.94 -20.60
N LYS A 128 -0.17 20.60 -21.00
CA LYS A 128 -0.39 21.02 -22.39
C LYS A 128 0.68 22.00 -22.85
#